data_AF-A0AA96S6C9-F1
#
_entry.id   AF-A0AA96S6C9-F1
#
_cell.length_a   1.000
_cell.length_b   1.000
_cell.length_c   1.000
_cell.angle_alpha   90.00
_cell.angle_beta   90.00
_cell.angle_gamma   90.00
#
_symmetry.space_group_name_H-M   'P 1'
#
loop_
_entity.id
_entity.type
_entity.pdbx_description
1 polymer ?
#
loop_
_entity_poly.entity_id
_entity_poly.type
_entity_poly.pdbx_seq_one_letter_code
_entity_poly.pdbx_strand_id
1 'polypeptide(L)' 'MEKVEKVKVFSELYELITYYYEFRDQPVEKDFNYFNKVEQCCTLLDLDFNELKREFKLKEEL' A
#
# COMPACT_ATOMS: atom_id res chain seq x y z
N MET A 1 -15.01 9.68 -5.79
CA MET A 1 -13.78 10.47 -5.96
C MET A 1 -13.73 11.10 -7.33
N GLU A 2 -13.31 12.35 -7.39
CA GLU A 2 -12.99 13.05 -8.63
C GLU A 2 -11.69 12.52 -9.25
N LYS A 3 -11.47 12.79 -10.54
CA LYS A 3 -10.28 12.30 -11.26
C LYS A 3 -8.98 12.76 -10.61
N VAL A 4 -8.93 14.01 -10.14
CA VAL A 4 -7.74 14.58 -9.48
C VAL A 4 -7.46 13.87 -8.16
N GLU A 5 -8.50 13.54 -7.39
CA GLU A 5 -8.37 12.80 -6.13
C GLU A 5 -7.86 11.37 -6.37
N LYS A 6 -8.35 10.70 -7.43
CA LYS A 6 -7.84 9.37 -7.81
C LYS A 6 -6.34 9.38 -8.11
N VAL A 7 -5.84 10.41 -8.78
CA VAL A 7 -4.39 10.54 -9.05
C VAL A 7 -3.61 10.71 -7.74
N LYS A 8 -4.13 11.48 -6.78
CA LYS A 8 -3.47 11.65 -5.47
C LYS A 8 -3.38 10.34 -4.69
N VAL A 9 -4.49 9.60 -4.60
CA VAL A 9 -4.52 8.30 -3.91
C VAL A 9 -3.62 7.29 -4.62
N PHE A 10 -3.58 7.30 -5.95
CA PHE A 10 -2.63 6.46 -6.70
C PHE A 10 -1.17 6.81 -6.38
N SER A 11 -0.83 8.10 -6.28
CA SER A 11 0.53 8.52 -5.87
C SER A 11 0.88 8.00 -4.49
N GLU A 12 -0.04 8.09 -3.52
CA GLU A 12 0.16 7.56 -2.18
C GLU A 12 0.33 6.03 -2.17
N LEU A 13 -0.49 5.30 -2.93
CA LEU A 13 -0.33 3.85 -3.09
C LEU A 13 1.03 3.48 -3.68
N TYR A 14 1.49 4.23 -4.69
CA TYR A 14 2.79 4.02 -5.31
C TYR A 14 3.96 4.30 -4.34
N GLU A 15 3.85 5.37 -3.54
CA GLU A 15 4.82 5.69 -2.49
C GLU A 15 4.89 4.59 -1.43
N LEU A 16 3.74 4.06 -0.99
CA LEU A 16 3.68 2.94 -0.05
C LEU A 16 4.34 1.69 -0.62
N ILE A 17 4.02 1.32 -1.86
CA ILE A 17 4.65 0.16 -2.52
C ILE A 17 6.17 0.35 -2.60
N THR A 18 6.63 1.53 -3.00
CA THR A 18 8.06 1.87 -3.05
C THR A 18 8.71 1.76 -1.68
N TYR A 19 8.08 2.34 -0.66
CA TYR A 19 8.52 2.25 0.74
C TYR A 19 8.68 0.79 1.18
N TYR A 20 7.72 -0.10 0.87
CA TYR A 20 7.88 -1.51 1.21
C TYR A 20 9.16 -2.11 0.60
N TYR A 21 9.47 -1.83 -0.66
CA TYR A 21 10.69 -2.36 -1.26
C TYR A 21 11.99 -1.81 -0.67
N GLU A 22 11.97 -0.57 -0.17
CA GLU A 22 13.13 0.06 0.47
C GLU A 22 13.35 -0.44 1.91
N PHE A 23 12.27 -0.76 2.63
CA PHE A 23 12.30 -1.03 4.06
C PHE A 23 11.93 -2.48 4.43
N ARG A 24 11.52 -3.35 3.48
CA ARG A 24 11.08 -4.74 3.78
C ARG A 24 12.13 -5.60 4.49
N ASP A 25 13.41 -5.30 4.31
CA ASP A 25 14.51 -6.04 4.92
C ASP A 25 14.93 -5.42 6.28
N GLN A 26 14.23 -4.39 6.75
CA GLN A 26 14.45 -3.70 8.00
C GLN A 26 13.47 -4.20 9.08
N PRO A 27 13.85 -4.16 10.37
CA PRO A 27 12.94 -4.50 11.46
C PRO A 27 11.69 -3.60 11.40
N VAL A 28 10.52 -4.23 11.41
CA VAL A 28 9.23 -3.54 11.34
C VAL A 28 9.08 -2.57 12.52
N GLU A 29 8.90 -1.29 12.23
CA GLU A 29 8.50 -0.31 13.25
C GLU A 29 7.10 -0.67 13.77
N LYS A 30 7.00 -0.97 15.07
CA LYS A 30 5.79 -1.51 15.72
C LYS A 30 4.54 -0.63 15.60
N ASP A 31 4.71 0.66 15.31
CA ASP A 31 3.60 1.63 15.28
C ASP A 31 3.15 2.01 13.86
N PHE A 32 3.82 1.49 12.81
CA PHE A 32 3.45 1.82 11.44
C PHE A 32 2.47 0.80 10.86
N ASN A 33 1.18 1.17 10.81
CA ASN A 33 0.13 0.34 10.23
C ASN A 33 0.12 0.42 8.69
N TYR A 34 1.23 0.00 8.07
CA TYR A 34 1.49 0.06 6.63
C TYR A 34 0.36 -0.56 5.80
N PHE A 35 -0.01 -1.81 6.12
CA PHE A 35 -1.00 -2.56 5.35
C PHE A 35 -2.40 -1.95 5.40
N ASN A 36 -2.77 -1.31 6.51
CA ASN A 36 -4.03 -0.58 6.60
C ASN A 36 -4.06 0.61 5.63
N LYS A 37 -2.95 1.37 5.51
CA LYS A 37 -2.88 2.47 4.52
C LYS A 37 -2.98 1.98 3.08
N VAL A 38 -2.32 0.85 2.77
CA VAL A 38 -2.42 0.22 1.45
C VAL A 38 -3.85 -0.23 1.16
N GLU A 39 -4.53 -0.84 2.12
CA GLU A 39 -5.93 -1.28 2.01
C GLU A 39 -6.90 -0.09 1.82
N GLN A 40 -6.68 1.02 2.54
CA GLN A 40 -7.44 2.26 2.36
C GLN A 40 -7.29 2.80 0.93
N CYS A 41 -6.06 2.86 0.41
CA CYS A 41 -5.80 3.30 -0.96
C CYS A 41 -6.49 2.38 -1.99
N CYS A 42 -6.44 1.05 -1.77
CA CYS A 42 -7.12 0.08 -2.63
C CYS A 42 -8.64 0.30 -2.63
N THR A 43 -9.24 0.50 -1.46
CA THR A 43 -10.68 0.77 -1.31
C THR A 43 -11.10 2.04 -2.05
N LEU A 44 -10.31 3.12 -1.93
CA LEU A 44 -10.57 4.40 -2.59
C LEU A 44 -10.42 4.33 -4.12
N LEU A 45 -9.52 3.47 -4.61
CA LEU A 45 -9.27 3.26 -6.03
C LEU A 45 -10.14 2.17 -6.66
N ASP A 46 -10.96 1.46 -5.87
CA ASP A 46 -11.75 0.29 -6.30
C ASP A 46 -10.86 -0.84 -6.82
N LEU A 47 -9.79 -1.16 -6.06
CA LEU A 47 -8.85 -2.24 -6.32
C LEU A 47 -9.01 -3.36 -5.29
N ASP A 48 -8.83 -4.60 -5.72
CA ASP A 48 -8.76 -5.75 -4.80
C ASP A 48 -7.44 -5.73 -4.04
N PHE A 49 -7.51 -5.55 -2.71
CA PHE A 49 -6.34 -5.48 -1.84
C PHE A 49 -5.53 -6.78 -1.82
N ASN A 50 -6.20 -7.94 -1.85
CA ASN A 50 -5.51 -9.24 -1.81
C ASN A 50 -4.80 -9.52 -3.12
N GLU A 51 -5.43 -9.18 -4.25
CA GLU A 51 -4.82 -9.24 -5.57
C GLU A 51 -3.58 -8.33 -5.63
N LEU A 52 -3.69 -7.10 -5.14
CA LEU A 52 -2.56 -6.17 -5.07
C LEU A 52 -1.41 -6.72 -4.22
N LYS A 53 -1.69 -7.26 -3.03
CA LYS A 53 -0.64 -7.93 -2.21
C LYS A 53 0.05 -9.05 -2.98
N ARG A 54 -0.71 -9.87 -3.73
CA ARG A 54 -0.17 -10.99 -4.50
C ARG A 54 0.72 -10.53 -5.65
N GLU A 55 0.24 -9.61 -6.48
CA GLU A 55 0.96 -9.11 -7.66
C GLU A 55 2.23 -8.36 -7.26
N PHE A 56 2.18 -7.57 -6.17
CA PHE A 56 3.31 -6.81 -5.65
C PHE A 56 4.12 -7.55 -4.58
N LYS A 57 3.81 -8.83 -4.31
CA LYS A 57 4.53 -9.68 -3.34
C LYS A 57 4.68 -9.03 -1.96
N LEU A 58 3.66 -8.29 -1.51
CA LEU A 58 3.64 -7.64 -0.20
C LEU A 58 3.33 -8.68 0.88
N LYS A 59 4.34 -9.05 1.66
CA LYS A 59 4.24 -10.02 2.76
C LYS A 59 4.17 -9.30 4.09
N GLU A 60 3.15 -9.61 4.87
CA GLU A 60 3.19 -9.43 6.33
C GLU A 60 4.08 -10.56 6.85
N GLU A 61 5.32 -10.25 7.20
CA GLU A 61 6.09 -11.18 8.01
C GLU A 61 5.42 -11.26 9.40
N LEU A 62 5.05 -12.47 9.78
CA LEU A 62 4.54 -12.82 11.12
C LEU A 62 5.68 -12.87 12.13
#